data_AF-A0A397D906-F1
#
_entry.id   AF-A0A397D906-F1
#
_cell.length_a   1.000
_cell.length_b   1.000
_cell.length_c   1.000
_cell.angle_alpha   90.00
_cell.angle_beta   90.00
_cell.angle_gamma   90.00
#
_symmetry.space_group_name_H-M   'P 1'
#
loop_
_entity.id
_entity.type
_entity.pdbx_description
1 polymer ?
#
loop_
_entity_poly.entity_id
_entity_poly.type
_entity_poly.pdbx_seq_one_letter_code
_entity_poly.pdbx_strand_id
1 'polypeptide(L)'
;MAHGSIVGDGTYDQLKHTFPHLMSVAPTAKDDVGVQDAAAAGVADVVLNAASKEGANSRGQLVGQEDRQQGTVSASTYNLYFSSSGMNGVVVAGLIVVFYTVSQILVSALDWFMSYWSNDPALNSSVSTGWWYILLAVVAVATVYGRSLHVLLVAVACSRALHAKIFGAVVSAPVPTFFDVTPVGRILNRFSSDLDQIDSILPYFGMMVLQFLFQFFSVLVVCMITTPWILVLYVPLVYLFFKLQRYYNATSSELKRMEGTSRSPVVTKVSEAINGLSTIRAFNRTDRFLANQRVALDRHVSFSFVLSVSNRWFQLRLDWVASLLIVGVAFVSILTKSTIGLTAAGLSLTYSSQLSFYLSKVAIFSNMVENTMTAVERLGHFNSLESEDTGHDNTKGLPPSSWPQ
;
A
#
# COMPACT_ATOMS: atom_id res chain seq x y z
N MET A 1 44.95 -18.07 -1.81
CA MET A 1 44.88 -19.51 -2.11
C MET A 1 44.71 -19.69 -3.61
N ALA A 2 45.40 -20.66 -4.22
CA ALA A 2 45.21 -21.06 -5.61
C ALA A 2 45.12 -22.59 -5.63
N HIS A 3 44.19 -23.15 -6.41
CA HIS A 3 44.03 -24.61 -6.54
C HIS A 3 43.83 -25.36 -5.21
N GLY A 4 43.14 -24.74 -4.24
CA GLY A 4 42.79 -25.39 -2.97
C GLY A 4 43.94 -25.52 -1.96
N SER A 5 45.11 -24.93 -2.21
CA SER A 5 46.23 -24.89 -1.26
C SER A 5 46.60 -23.46 -0.84
N ILE A 6 47.17 -23.35 0.37
CA ILE A 6 47.69 -22.08 0.91
C ILE A 6 49.02 -21.79 0.21
N VAL A 7 49.00 -20.81 -0.70
CA VAL A 7 50.16 -20.43 -1.54
C VAL A 7 51.01 -19.32 -0.89
N GLY A 8 50.63 -18.88 0.31
CA GLY A 8 51.37 -17.91 1.11
C GLY A 8 50.72 -17.77 2.49
N ASP A 9 51.54 -17.82 3.53
CA ASP A 9 51.17 -17.62 4.93
C ASP A 9 52.17 -16.63 5.54
N GLY A 10 51.68 -15.66 6.30
CA GLY A 10 52.48 -14.54 6.80
C GLY A 10 51.68 -13.24 7.00
N THR A 11 52.34 -12.21 7.50
CA THR A 11 51.72 -10.89 7.70
C THR A 11 51.49 -10.17 6.37
N TYR A 12 50.57 -9.21 6.33
CA TYR A 12 50.24 -8.43 5.12
C TYR A 12 51.49 -7.82 4.46
N ASP A 13 52.42 -7.31 5.28
CA ASP A 13 53.68 -6.74 4.80
C ASP A 13 54.63 -7.76 4.14
N GLN A 14 54.52 -9.04 4.48
CA GLN A 14 55.28 -10.11 3.83
C GLN A 14 54.60 -10.56 2.54
N LEU A 15 53.27 -10.63 2.53
CA LEU A 15 52.50 -11.10 1.39
C LEU A 15 52.37 -10.07 0.26
N LYS A 16 52.49 -8.77 0.55
CA LYS A 16 52.43 -7.70 -0.48
C LYS A 16 53.58 -7.77 -1.51
N HIS A 17 54.75 -8.29 -1.12
CA HIS A 17 55.90 -8.46 -2.02
C HIS A 17 55.72 -9.68 -2.94
N THR A 18 55.12 -10.75 -2.42
CA THR A 18 54.88 -12.00 -3.15
C THR A 18 53.65 -11.91 -4.06
N PHE A 19 52.68 -11.06 -3.71
CA PHE A 19 51.41 -10.91 -4.43
C PHE A 19 51.12 -9.42 -4.73
N PRO A 20 51.67 -8.88 -5.84
CA PRO A 20 51.58 -7.46 -6.17
C PRO A 20 50.15 -6.94 -6.35
N HIS A 21 49.21 -7.82 -6.70
CA HIS A 21 47.79 -7.50 -6.85
C HIS A 21 47.09 -7.15 -5.53
N LEU A 22 47.71 -7.43 -4.37
CA LEU A 22 47.20 -6.99 -3.07
C LEU A 22 47.44 -5.49 -2.84
N MET A 23 48.39 -4.87 -3.56
CA MET A 23 48.68 -3.44 -3.43
C MET A 23 47.64 -2.53 -4.10
N SER A 24 46.83 -3.04 -5.04
CA SER A 24 45.89 -2.22 -5.80
C SER A 24 44.55 -1.96 -5.09
N VAL A 25 44.36 -2.47 -3.86
CA VAL A 25 43.07 -2.44 -3.16
C VAL A 25 43.01 -1.34 -2.07
N ALA A 26 44.12 -0.69 -1.72
CA ALA A 26 44.14 0.34 -0.67
C ALA A 26 44.33 1.75 -1.25
N PRO A 27 43.36 2.67 -1.10
CA PRO A 27 43.64 4.09 -1.18
C PRO A 27 44.49 4.47 0.03
N THR A 28 45.64 5.10 -0.21
CA THR A 28 46.50 5.67 0.83
C THR A 28 45.78 6.81 1.56
N ALA A 29 45.25 6.54 2.75
CA ALA A 29 44.92 7.57 3.73
C ALA A 29 46.04 7.57 4.78
N LYS A 30 46.78 8.69 4.86
CA LYS A 30 47.76 8.94 5.93
C LYS A 30 47.01 9.30 7.21
N ASP A 31 47.46 8.72 8.31
CA ASP A 31 47.10 9.05 9.68
C ASP A 31 47.52 10.49 10.03
N ASP A 32 46.64 11.21 10.73
CA ASP A 32 47.03 12.17 11.75
C ASP A 32 46.05 12.01 12.93
N VAL A 33 46.63 11.76 14.12
CA VAL A 33 45.92 11.51 15.38
C VAL A 33 45.75 12.82 16.15
N GLY A 34 44.56 13.06 16.68
CA GLY A 34 44.29 14.11 17.67
C GLY A 34 42.90 13.95 18.30
N VAL A 35 42.86 13.45 19.53
CA VAL A 35 41.65 13.27 20.35
C VAL A 35 41.21 14.62 20.94
N GLN A 36 39.91 14.96 20.84
CA GLN A 36 39.18 15.68 21.89
C GLN A 36 37.65 15.53 21.70
N ASP A 37 37.00 14.99 22.74
CA ASP A 37 35.56 14.92 22.93
C ASP A 37 34.96 16.33 23.17
N ALA A 38 33.96 16.71 22.37
CA ALA A 38 32.75 17.46 22.75
C ALA A 38 31.98 17.93 21.49
N ALA A 39 30.65 17.93 21.56
CA ALA A 39 29.69 18.50 20.59
C ALA A 39 29.15 17.59 19.46
N ALA A 40 28.59 16.43 19.81
CA ALA A 40 27.65 15.69 18.97
C ALA A 40 26.21 16.22 19.13
N ALA A 41 25.93 17.43 18.64
CA ALA A 41 24.56 17.95 18.52
C ALA A 41 24.34 18.98 17.39
N GLY A 42 25.39 19.40 16.66
CA GLY A 42 25.28 20.47 15.65
C GLY A 42 25.54 20.06 14.20
N VAL A 43 25.86 18.78 13.92
CA VAL A 43 26.34 18.34 12.58
C VAL A 43 25.24 17.69 11.73
N ALA A 44 24.10 17.33 12.32
CA ALA A 44 22.98 16.74 11.57
C ALA A 44 22.21 17.76 10.70
N ASP A 45 22.18 19.04 11.09
CA ASP A 45 21.42 20.09 10.38
C ASP A 45 22.19 20.72 9.21
N VAL A 46 23.52 20.58 9.15
CA VAL A 46 24.33 21.13 8.05
C VAL A 46 24.38 20.17 6.85
N VAL A 47 24.26 18.86 7.09
CA VAL A 47 24.25 17.86 6.01
C VAL A 47 22.88 17.79 5.29
N LEU A 48 21.79 18.19 5.93
CA LEU A 48 20.46 18.21 5.31
C LEU A 48 20.19 19.44 4.43
N ASN A 49 20.86 20.57 4.69
CA ASN A 49 20.65 21.80 3.90
C ASN A 49 21.55 21.96 2.67
N ALA A 50 22.64 21.18 2.56
CA ALA A 50 23.52 21.19 1.39
C ALA A 50 23.00 20.34 0.21
N ALA A 51 21.94 19.55 0.40
CA ALA A 51 21.36 18.71 -0.66
C ALA A 51 20.29 19.41 -1.52
N SER A 52 20.10 20.73 -1.36
CA SER A 52 19.01 21.47 -2.04
C SER A 52 19.45 22.47 -3.12
N LYS A 53 20.76 22.67 -3.35
CA LYS A 53 21.25 23.47 -4.48
C LYS A 53 22.64 23.02 -4.91
N GLU A 54 22.72 22.18 -5.92
CA GLU A 54 23.66 22.29 -7.05
C GLU A 54 23.54 21.07 -7.97
N GLY A 55 23.24 21.32 -9.24
CA GLY A 55 23.39 20.35 -10.31
C GLY A 55 24.87 20.10 -10.54
N ALA A 56 25.40 19.04 -9.93
CA ALA A 56 26.71 18.50 -10.25
C ALA A 56 26.53 17.23 -11.09
N ASN A 57 26.76 17.40 -12.39
CA ASN A 57 26.81 16.37 -13.40
C ASN A 57 27.88 15.32 -13.01
N SER A 58 27.48 14.18 -12.46
CA SER A 58 28.39 13.07 -12.15
C SER A 58 28.79 12.35 -13.44
N ARG A 59 29.90 12.79 -14.05
CA ARG A 59 30.56 12.06 -15.15
C ARG A 59 30.87 10.63 -14.69
N GLY A 60 30.08 9.67 -15.19
CA GLY A 60 30.37 8.23 -15.08
C GLY A 60 29.28 7.37 -14.44
N GLN A 61 28.17 7.93 -13.96
CA GLN A 61 27.07 7.14 -13.41
C GLN A 61 26.00 6.92 -14.49
N LEU A 62 26.13 5.84 -15.27
CA LEU A 62 25.16 5.47 -16.30
C LEU A 62 23.82 5.01 -15.70
N VAL A 63 23.80 4.53 -14.46
CA VAL A 63 22.59 4.02 -13.81
C VAL A 63 21.93 5.11 -12.97
N GLY A 64 20.73 5.54 -13.38
CA GLY A 64 19.91 6.47 -12.61
C GLY A 64 19.51 5.88 -11.24
N GLN A 65 19.65 6.69 -10.17
CA GLN A 65 19.17 6.35 -8.84
C GLN A 65 17.64 6.18 -8.84
N GLU A 66 17.13 5.26 -8.03
CA GLU A 66 15.72 4.89 -8.02
C GLU A 66 14.85 6.05 -7.52
N ASP A 67 13.81 6.41 -8.30
CA ASP A 67 12.79 7.37 -7.90
C ASP A 67 12.03 6.84 -6.68
N ARG A 68 12.44 7.31 -5.51
CA ARG A 68 11.79 7.01 -4.24
C ARG A 68 10.78 8.13 -3.96
N GLN A 69 9.64 8.11 -4.65
CA GLN A 69 8.56 9.03 -4.32
C GLN A 69 8.00 8.68 -2.94
N GLN A 70 8.24 9.57 -1.98
CA GLN A 70 7.66 9.51 -0.64
C GLN A 70 6.46 10.46 -0.62
N GLY A 71 5.24 9.93 -0.46
CA GLY A 71 4.04 10.76 -0.44
C GLY A 71 2.74 9.96 -0.47
N THR A 72 1.62 10.66 -0.32
CA THR A 72 0.28 10.13 -0.59
C THR A 72 0.10 9.95 -2.10
N VAL A 73 -0.48 8.82 -2.51
CA VAL A 73 -0.65 8.49 -3.93
C VAL A 73 -1.56 9.53 -4.60
N SER A 74 -1.10 10.07 -5.73
CA SER A 74 -1.83 11.09 -6.47
C SER A 74 -3.18 10.58 -6.99
N ALA A 75 -4.21 11.42 -6.98
CA ALA A 75 -5.49 11.12 -7.62
C ALA A 75 -5.33 10.82 -9.13
N SER A 76 -4.27 11.34 -9.75
CA SER A 76 -3.91 11.03 -11.14
C SER A 76 -3.57 9.55 -11.35
N THR A 77 -2.95 8.89 -10.36
CA THR A 77 -2.59 7.46 -10.41
C THR A 77 -3.84 6.58 -10.39
N TYR A 78 -4.85 6.95 -9.60
CA TYR A 78 -6.15 6.27 -9.63
C TYR A 78 -6.84 6.44 -10.99
N ASN A 79 -6.81 7.65 -11.55
CA ASN A 79 -7.37 7.87 -12.88
C ASN A 79 -6.61 7.09 -13.96
N LEU A 80 -5.28 7.04 -13.90
CA LEU A 80 -4.46 6.24 -14.81
C LEU A 80 -4.86 4.76 -14.79
N TYR A 81 -5.07 4.18 -13.59
CA TYR A 81 -5.51 2.80 -13.46
C TYR A 81 -6.90 2.57 -14.08
N PHE A 82 -7.90 3.36 -13.69
CA PHE A 82 -9.28 3.14 -14.16
C PHE A 82 -9.47 3.50 -15.64
N SER A 83 -8.76 4.52 -16.15
CA SER A 83 -8.80 4.90 -17.57
C SER A 83 -8.11 3.87 -18.48
N SER A 84 -7.25 3.01 -17.93
CA SER A 84 -6.61 1.94 -18.69
C SER A 84 -7.61 0.90 -19.18
N SER A 85 -8.80 0.78 -18.59
CA SER A 85 -9.88 -0.11 -19.04
C SER A 85 -10.37 0.13 -20.49
N GLY A 86 -9.98 1.24 -21.14
CA GLY A 86 -10.45 1.64 -22.47
C GLY A 86 -11.68 2.56 -22.44
N MET A 87 -12.25 2.82 -21.26
CA MET A 87 -13.30 3.81 -21.02
C MET A 87 -12.76 4.96 -20.16
N ASN A 88 -13.50 6.07 -20.08
CA ASN A 88 -13.15 7.15 -19.16
C ASN A 88 -13.15 6.63 -17.71
N GLY A 89 -12.03 6.80 -16.98
CA GLY A 89 -11.85 6.23 -15.64
C GLY A 89 -12.92 6.67 -14.63
N VAL A 90 -13.47 7.88 -14.79
CA VAL A 90 -14.57 8.38 -13.94
C VAL A 90 -15.86 7.60 -14.17
N VAL A 91 -16.14 7.19 -15.41
CA VAL A 91 -17.33 6.40 -15.75
C VAL A 91 -17.23 5.01 -15.14
N VAL A 92 -16.05 4.39 -15.22
CA VAL A 92 -15.80 3.07 -14.63
C VAL A 92 -15.94 3.10 -13.10
N ALA A 93 -15.32 4.08 -12.45
CA ALA A 93 -15.47 4.28 -11.01
C ALA A 93 -16.94 4.53 -10.62
N GLY A 94 -17.66 5.34 -11.41
CA GLY A 94 -19.09 5.59 -11.22
C GLY A 94 -19.94 4.32 -11.32
N LEU A 95 -19.68 3.46 -12.32
CA LEU A 95 -20.38 2.18 -12.47
C LEU A 95 -20.14 1.26 -11.26
N ILE A 96 -18.89 1.15 -10.78
CA ILE A 96 -18.57 0.37 -9.58
C ILE A 96 -19.39 0.87 -8.39
N VAL A 97 -19.44 2.18 -8.18
CA VAL A 97 -20.23 2.81 -7.10
C VAL A 97 -21.72 2.48 -7.26
N VAL A 98 -22.28 2.54 -8.46
CA VAL A 98 -23.69 2.21 -8.73
C VAL A 98 -23.99 0.75 -8.40
N PHE A 99 -23.17 -0.20 -8.87
CA PHE A 99 -23.37 -1.63 -8.58
C PHE A 99 -23.29 -1.94 -7.08
N TYR A 100 -22.32 -1.34 -6.38
CA TYR A 100 -22.23 -1.49 -4.93
C TYR A 100 -23.41 -0.86 -4.20
N THR A 101 -23.86 0.32 -4.63
CA THR A 101 -25.03 1.02 -4.06
C THR A 101 -26.30 0.18 -4.20
N VAL A 102 -26.61 -0.29 -5.41
CA VAL A 102 -27.80 -1.11 -5.69
C VAL A 102 -27.80 -2.39 -4.86
N SER A 103 -26.67 -3.11 -4.85
CA SER A 103 -26.53 -4.32 -4.06
C SER A 103 -26.66 -4.06 -2.55
N GLN A 104 -26.08 -2.95 -2.06
CA GLN A 104 -26.17 -2.60 -0.64
C GLN A 104 -27.60 -2.20 -0.24
N ILE A 105 -28.31 -1.45 -1.09
CA ILE A 105 -29.73 -1.11 -0.87
C ILE A 105 -30.55 -2.40 -0.76
N LEU A 106 -30.32 -3.38 -1.64
CA LEU A 106 -31.07 -4.62 -1.62
C LEU A 106 -30.82 -5.46 -0.36
N VAL A 107 -29.57 -5.49 0.12
CA VAL A 107 -29.22 -6.13 1.40
C VAL A 107 -29.87 -5.40 2.59
N SER A 108 -29.84 -4.08 2.62
CA SER A 108 -30.52 -3.31 3.69
C SER A 108 -32.05 -3.45 3.62
N ALA A 109 -32.61 -3.53 2.41
CA ALA A 109 -34.03 -3.76 2.22
C ALA A 109 -34.48 -5.14 2.73
N LEU A 110 -33.63 -6.17 2.62
CA LEU A 110 -33.87 -7.48 3.23
C LEU A 110 -33.99 -7.41 4.75
N ASP A 111 -33.01 -6.76 5.40
CA ASP A 111 -33.02 -6.61 6.85
C ASP A 111 -34.23 -5.81 7.33
N TRP A 112 -34.60 -4.78 6.57
CA TRP A 112 -35.79 -3.99 6.87
C TRP A 112 -37.09 -4.78 6.63
N PHE A 113 -37.18 -5.55 5.55
CA PHE A 113 -38.32 -6.43 5.30
C PHE A 113 -38.47 -7.46 6.41
N MET A 114 -37.37 -8.01 6.92
CA MET A 114 -37.38 -8.92 8.07
C MET A 114 -37.95 -8.23 9.31
N SER A 115 -37.54 -6.98 9.56
CA SER A 115 -38.10 -6.17 10.65
C SER A 115 -39.61 -5.95 10.48
N TYR A 116 -40.07 -5.60 9.27
CA TYR A 116 -41.49 -5.42 8.97
C TYR A 116 -42.29 -6.73 9.14
N TRP A 117 -41.80 -7.83 8.57
CA TRP A 117 -42.41 -9.16 8.67
C TRP A 117 -42.58 -9.61 10.13
N SER A 118 -41.60 -9.30 10.99
CA SER A 118 -41.68 -9.66 12.42
C SER A 118 -42.74 -8.89 13.21
N ASN A 119 -43.20 -7.73 12.73
CA ASN A 119 -44.21 -6.91 13.42
C ASN A 119 -45.65 -7.22 13.01
N ASP A 120 -45.87 -7.90 11.88
CA ASP A 120 -47.20 -8.10 11.33
C ASP A 120 -47.64 -9.57 11.50
N PRO A 121 -48.61 -9.84 12.40
CA PRO A 121 -49.11 -11.19 12.65
C PRO A 121 -49.73 -11.86 11.42
N ALA A 122 -50.31 -11.09 10.49
CA ALA A 122 -50.93 -11.63 9.28
C ALA A 122 -49.87 -12.12 8.29
N LEU A 123 -48.74 -11.41 8.19
CA LEU A 123 -47.61 -11.81 7.35
C LEU A 123 -46.85 -13.00 7.96
N ASN A 124 -46.77 -13.09 9.29
CA ASN A 124 -46.07 -14.17 10.00
C ASN A 124 -46.77 -15.54 9.86
N SER A 125 -48.11 -15.54 9.76
CA SER A 125 -48.89 -16.77 9.55
C SER A 125 -48.93 -17.25 8.09
N SER A 126 -48.48 -16.43 7.13
CA SER A 126 -48.52 -16.75 5.70
C SER A 126 -47.20 -17.35 5.20
N VAL A 127 -47.29 -18.58 4.66
CA VAL A 127 -46.16 -19.26 3.98
C VAL A 127 -45.72 -18.49 2.73
N SER A 128 -46.62 -17.74 2.09
CA SER A 128 -46.32 -16.94 0.89
C SER A 128 -45.31 -15.82 1.16
N THR A 129 -45.34 -15.22 2.37
CA THR A 129 -44.37 -14.18 2.76
C THR A 129 -42.95 -14.74 2.83
N GLY A 130 -42.81 -15.98 3.32
CA GLY A 130 -41.52 -16.68 3.37
C GLY A 130 -40.92 -16.90 1.97
N TRP A 131 -41.74 -17.28 0.98
CA TRP A 131 -41.28 -17.39 -0.41
C TRP A 131 -40.81 -16.05 -1.00
N TRP A 132 -41.50 -14.96 -0.66
CA TRP A 132 -41.10 -13.62 -1.09
C TRP A 132 -39.77 -13.17 -0.47
N TYR A 133 -39.56 -13.49 0.80
CA TYR A 133 -38.27 -13.27 1.47
C TYR A 133 -37.14 -14.09 0.82
N ILE A 134 -37.37 -15.37 0.52
CA ILE A 134 -36.38 -16.23 -0.16
C ILE A 134 -36.05 -15.66 -1.53
N LEU A 135 -37.04 -15.23 -2.32
CA LEU A 135 -36.82 -14.60 -3.62
C LEU A 135 -35.94 -13.35 -3.47
N LEU A 136 -36.29 -12.46 -2.54
CA LEU A 136 -35.52 -11.24 -2.28
C LEU A 136 -34.07 -11.56 -1.84
N ALA A 137 -33.89 -12.60 -1.02
CA ALA A 137 -32.59 -13.09 -0.58
C ALA A 137 -31.75 -13.63 -1.75
N VAL A 138 -32.35 -14.41 -2.64
CA VAL A 138 -31.68 -14.92 -3.85
C VAL A 138 -31.26 -13.77 -4.76
N VAL A 139 -32.11 -12.76 -4.98
CA VAL A 139 -31.76 -11.58 -5.78
C VAL A 139 -30.62 -10.80 -5.10
N ALA A 140 -30.63 -10.65 -3.77
CA ALA A 140 -29.55 -9.98 -3.06
C ALA A 140 -28.22 -10.73 -3.20
N VAL A 141 -28.21 -12.05 -2.98
CA VAL A 141 -27.02 -12.88 -3.19
C VAL A 141 -26.51 -12.78 -4.63
N ALA A 142 -27.41 -12.83 -5.61
CA ALA A 142 -27.07 -12.68 -7.02
C ALA A 142 -26.45 -11.30 -7.32
N THR A 143 -26.98 -10.21 -6.75
CA THR A 143 -26.40 -8.87 -6.93
C THR A 143 -25.06 -8.69 -6.21
N VAL A 144 -24.88 -9.31 -5.04
CA VAL A 144 -23.59 -9.30 -4.31
C VAL A 144 -22.52 -10.05 -5.11
N TYR A 145 -22.87 -11.20 -5.68
CA TYR A 145 -21.97 -11.92 -6.57
C TYR A 145 -21.71 -11.13 -7.85
N GLY A 146 -22.75 -10.56 -8.46
CA GLY A 146 -22.67 -9.75 -9.67
C GLY A 146 -21.77 -8.51 -9.53
N ARG A 147 -21.88 -7.75 -8.43
CA ARG A 147 -20.98 -6.59 -8.19
C ARG A 147 -19.53 -7.04 -8.02
N SER A 148 -19.29 -8.19 -7.40
CA SER A 148 -17.94 -8.71 -7.14
C SER A 148 -17.30 -9.19 -8.44
N LEU A 149 -18.07 -9.91 -9.27
CA LEU A 149 -17.65 -10.32 -10.60
C LEU A 149 -17.39 -9.12 -11.51
N HIS A 150 -18.25 -8.09 -11.46
CA HIS A 150 -18.06 -6.87 -12.23
C HIS A 150 -16.73 -6.17 -11.91
N VAL A 151 -16.41 -5.97 -10.62
CA VAL A 151 -15.13 -5.36 -10.22
C VAL A 151 -13.94 -6.22 -10.65
N LEU A 152 -14.04 -7.54 -10.52
CA LEU A 152 -12.97 -8.44 -10.95
C LEU A 152 -12.72 -8.35 -12.46
N LEU A 153 -13.77 -8.33 -13.28
CA LEU A 153 -13.66 -8.19 -14.73
C LEU A 153 -13.06 -6.82 -15.12
N VAL A 154 -13.47 -5.75 -14.44
CA VAL A 154 -12.89 -4.42 -14.64
C VAL A 154 -11.41 -4.41 -14.26
N ALA A 155 -11.03 -5.02 -13.13
CA ALA A 155 -9.65 -5.08 -12.69
C ALA A 155 -8.76 -5.84 -13.69
N VAL A 156 -9.22 -6.99 -14.19
CA VAL A 156 -8.51 -7.76 -15.23
C VAL A 156 -8.38 -6.95 -16.53
N ALA A 157 -9.44 -6.23 -16.93
CA ALA A 157 -9.40 -5.37 -18.11
C ALA A 157 -8.38 -4.21 -17.94
N CYS A 158 -8.39 -3.54 -16.80
CA CYS A 158 -7.43 -2.48 -16.46
C CYS A 158 -6.00 -3.01 -16.47
N SER A 159 -5.74 -4.12 -15.78
CA SER A 159 -4.42 -4.76 -15.72
C SER A 159 -3.90 -5.12 -17.11
N ARG A 160 -4.70 -5.84 -17.91
CA ARG A 160 -4.29 -6.28 -19.25
C ARG A 160 -3.95 -5.12 -20.16
N ALA A 161 -4.77 -4.06 -20.12
CA ALA A 161 -4.56 -2.88 -20.95
C ALA A 161 -3.37 -2.04 -20.45
N LEU A 162 -3.20 -1.89 -19.14
CA LEU A 162 -2.05 -1.22 -18.54
C LEU A 162 -0.76 -1.94 -18.91
N HIS A 163 -0.73 -3.27 -18.78
CA HIS A 163 0.39 -4.10 -19.21
C HIS A 163 0.71 -3.92 -20.69
N ALA A 164 -0.29 -4.04 -21.57
CA ALA A 164 -0.09 -3.91 -23.02
C ALA A 164 0.44 -2.52 -23.40
N LYS A 165 -0.10 -1.46 -22.81
CA LYS A 165 0.34 -0.07 -23.05
C LYS A 165 1.78 0.15 -22.61
N ILE A 166 2.13 -0.31 -21.41
CA ILE A 166 3.46 -0.13 -20.84
C ILE A 166 4.49 -1.00 -21.54
N PHE A 167 4.13 -2.23 -21.90
CA PHE A 167 4.96 -3.10 -22.71
C PHE A 167 5.28 -2.45 -24.07
N GLY A 168 4.27 -1.89 -24.75
CA GLY A 168 4.48 -1.17 -26.01
C GLY A 168 5.41 0.04 -25.85
N ALA A 169 5.22 0.83 -24.80
CA ALA A 169 6.09 1.98 -24.51
C ALA A 169 7.54 1.57 -24.23
N VAL A 170 7.76 0.49 -23.47
CA VAL A 170 9.09 -0.04 -23.15
C VAL A 170 9.79 -0.61 -24.39
N VAL A 171 9.07 -1.36 -25.24
CA VAL A 171 9.65 -1.92 -26.48
C VAL A 171 10.01 -0.81 -27.47
N SER A 172 9.26 0.29 -27.48
CA SER A 172 9.50 1.43 -28.37
C SER A 172 10.47 2.46 -27.78
N ALA A 173 11.06 2.17 -26.61
CA ALA A 173 11.96 3.09 -25.93
C ALA A 173 13.38 3.03 -26.55
N PRO A 174 14.05 4.17 -26.71
CA PRO A 174 15.41 4.25 -27.26
C PRO A 174 16.44 3.47 -26.44
N VAL A 175 17.24 2.66 -27.12
CA VAL A 175 18.36 1.90 -26.53
C VAL A 175 19.31 2.78 -25.70
N PRO A 176 19.87 3.90 -26.22
CA PRO A 176 20.92 4.62 -25.53
C PRO A 176 20.48 5.39 -24.27
N THR A 177 19.21 5.81 -24.19
CA THR A 177 18.73 6.64 -23.06
C THR A 177 17.89 5.85 -22.06
N PHE A 178 17.26 4.74 -22.46
CA PHE A 178 16.49 3.90 -21.55
C PHE A 178 17.19 2.59 -21.20
N PHE A 179 17.56 1.77 -22.18
CA PHE A 179 18.08 0.41 -21.93
C PHE A 179 19.52 0.40 -21.41
N ASP A 180 20.37 1.33 -21.85
CA ASP A 180 21.75 1.46 -21.34
C ASP A 180 21.82 2.05 -19.92
N VAL A 181 20.78 2.79 -19.53
CA VAL A 181 20.68 3.49 -18.23
C VAL A 181 19.90 2.68 -17.19
N THR A 182 18.93 1.88 -17.63
CA THR A 182 18.01 1.15 -16.76
C THR A 182 18.42 -0.31 -16.64
N PRO A 183 18.78 -0.80 -15.43
CA PRO A 183 19.14 -2.21 -15.26
C PRO A 183 18.00 -3.14 -15.68
N VAL A 184 18.31 -4.17 -16.47
CA VAL A 184 17.31 -5.16 -16.94
C VAL A 184 16.55 -5.80 -15.77
N GLY A 185 17.21 -6.04 -14.63
CA GLY A 185 16.55 -6.54 -13.42
C GLY A 185 15.48 -5.62 -12.85
N ARG A 186 15.60 -4.30 -13.03
CA ARG A 186 14.58 -3.32 -12.64
C ARG A 186 13.34 -3.47 -13.52
N ILE A 187 13.53 -3.55 -14.83
CA ILE A 187 12.44 -3.77 -15.79
C ILE A 187 11.72 -5.08 -15.46
N LEU A 188 12.47 -6.16 -15.23
CA LEU A 188 11.90 -7.45 -14.86
C LEU A 188 11.10 -7.40 -13.55
N ASN A 189 11.62 -6.71 -12.51
CA ASN A 189 10.90 -6.57 -11.24
C ASN A 189 9.59 -5.78 -11.39
N ARG A 190 9.55 -4.79 -12.29
CA ARG A 190 8.32 -4.02 -12.59
C ARG A 190 7.26 -4.91 -13.29
N PHE A 191 7.66 -5.68 -14.30
CA PHE A 191 6.74 -6.59 -15.02
C PHE A 191 6.39 -7.88 -14.25
N SER A 192 7.07 -8.17 -13.15
CA SER A 192 6.76 -9.33 -12.29
C SER A 192 6.09 -8.92 -10.98
N SER A 193 6.86 -8.40 -10.02
CA SER A 193 6.40 -8.11 -8.66
C SER A 193 5.41 -6.95 -8.58
N ASP A 194 5.66 -5.86 -9.33
CA ASP A 194 4.71 -4.72 -9.33
C ASP A 194 3.45 -5.08 -10.12
N LEU A 195 3.57 -5.81 -11.23
CA LEU A 195 2.40 -6.30 -11.98
C LEU A 195 1.55 -7.29 -11.16
N ASP A 196 2.15 -8.26 -10.46
CA ASP A 196 1.41 -9.18 -9.59
C ASP A 196 0.65 -8.45 -8.46
N GLN A 197 1.25 -7.38 -7.91
CA GLN A 197 0.56 -6.52 -6.95
C GLN A 197 -0.69 -5.85 -7.57
N ILE A 198 -0.62 -5.44 -8.83
CA ILE A 198 -1.75 -4.81 -9.55
C ILE A 198 -2.81 -5.85 -9.91
N ASP A 199 -2.40 -7.08 -10.25
CA ASP A 199 -3.28 -8.13 -10.74
C ASP A 199 -4.01 -8.87 -9.62
N SER A 200 -3.32 -9.15 -8.52
CA SER A 200 -3.80 -10.03 -7.45
C SER A 200 -4.17 -9.25 -6.18
N ILE A 201 -3.28 -8.36 -5.74
CA ILE A 201 -3.38 -7.72 -4.41
C ILE A 201 -4.31 -6.51 -4.44
N LEU A 202 -4.17 -5.65 -5.46
CA LEU A 202 -4.96 -4.43 -5.61
C LEU A 202 -6.47 -4.72 -5.72
N PRO A 203 -6.94 -5.70 -6.54
CA PRO A 203 -8.37 -5.98 -6.64
C PRO A 203 -8.94 -6.54 -5.35
N TYR A 204 -8.17 -7.40 -4.64
CA TYR A 204 -8.57 -7.94 -3.35
C TYR A 204 -8.80 -6.84 -2.31
N PHE A 205 -7.81 -5.96 -2.10
CA PHE A 205 -7.95 -4.86 -1.13
C PHE A 205 -8.98 -3.83 -1.59
N GLY A 206 -9.06 -3.52 -2.88
CA GLY A 206 -10.08 -2.64 -3.44
C GLY A 206 -11.50 -3.13 -3.16
N MET A 207 -11.78 -4.41 -3.39
CA MET A 207 -13.07 -5.03 -3.06
C MET A 207 -13.37 -4.97 -1.56
N MET A 208 -12.38 -5.21 -0.70
CA MET A 208 -12.56 -5.11 0.76
C MET A 208 -12.86 -3.68 1.20
N VAL A 209 -12.15 -2.67 0.69
CA VAL A 209 -12.45 -1.26 0.99
C VAL A 209 -13.88 -0.93 0.57
N LEU A 210 -14.26 -1.24 -0.66
CA LEU A 210 -15.61 -0.98 -1.15
C LEU A 210 -16.65 -1.70 -0.29
N GLN A 211 -16.45 -2.98 0.04
CA GLN A 211 -17.36 -3.75 0.89
C GLN A 211 -17.61 -3.06 2.23
N PHE A 212 -16.55 -2.75 2.99
CA PHE A 212 -16.69 -2.17 4.32
C PHE A 212 -17.15 -0.70 4.28
N LEU A 213 -16.79 0.05 3.23
CA LEU A 213 -17.22 1.43 3.05
C LEU A 213 -18.73 1.52 2.81
N PHE A 214 -19.26 0.67 1.92
CA PHE A 214 -20.69 0.62 1.65
C PHE A 214 -21.49 0.07 2.84
N GLN A 215 -20.96 -0.91 3.58
CA GLN A 215 -21.57 -1.37 4.84
C GLN A 215 -21.58 -0.27 5.91
N PHE A 216 -20.49 0.50 6.03
CA PHE A 216 -20.42 1.64 6.94
C PHE A 216 -21.50 2.69 6.63
N PHE A 217 -21.62 3.12 5.37
CA PHE A 217 -22.65 4.07 4.96
C PHE A 217 -24.06 3.51 5.11
N SER A 218 -24.27 2.23 4.78
CA SER A 218 -25.55 1.55 5.00
C SER A 218 -25.96 1.59 6.46
N VAL A 219 -25.03 1.35 7.39
CA VAL A 219 -25.31 1.46 8.83
C VAL A 219 -25.77 2.86 9.21
N LEU A 220 -25.06 3.89 8.75
CA LEU A 220 -25.42 5.28 9.02
C LEU A 220 -26.80 5.65 8.47
N VAL A 221 -27.10 5.26 7.23
CA VAL A 221 -28.39 5.54 6.57
C VAL A 221 -29.54 4.83 7.28
N VAL A 222 -29.39 3.53 7.58
CA VAL A 222 -30.44 2.78 8.28
C VAL A 222 -30.69 3.37 9.68
N CYS A 223 -29.64 3.65 10.46
CA CYS A 223 -29.78 4.28 11.77
C CYS A 223 -30.44 5.67 11.69
N MET A 224 -30.11 6.47 10.68
CA MET A 224 -30.72 7.78 10.45
C MET A 224 -32.22 7.67 10.15
N ILE A 225 -32.63 6.69 9.35
CA ILE A 225 -34.04 6.45 8.99
C ILE A 225 -34.82 5.90 10.18
N THR A 226 -34.26 4.93 10.92
CA THR A 226 -34.98 4.29 12.03
C THR A 226 -35.11 5.19 13.25
N THR A 227 -34.06 5.95 13.58
CA THR A 227 -34.01 6.76 14.79
C THR A 227 -33.28 8.08 14.52
N PRO A 228 -33.96 9.09 13.96
CA PRO A 228 -33.33 10.37 13.58
C PRO A 228 -32.60 11.07 14.75
N TRP A 229 -33.09 10.90 15.98
CA TRP A 229 -32.47 11.47 17.19
C TRP A 229 -31.05 10.94 17.48
N ILE A 230 -30.65 9.79 16.90
CA ILE A 230 -29.27 9.27 17.03
C ILE A 230 -28.25 10.21 16.38
N LEU A 231 -28.65 11.03 15.39
CA LEU A 231 -27.73 11.98 14.75
C LEU A 231 -27.07 12.93 15.75
N VAL A 232 -27.79 13.32 16.81
CA VAL A 232 -27.26 14.16 17.89
C VAL A 232 -26.11 13.47 18.61
N LEU A 233 -26.15 12.14 18.76
CA LEU A 233 -25.06 11.35 19.34
C LEU A 233 -23.87 11.19 18.39
N TYR A 234 -24.09 11.16 17.08
CA TYR A 234 -23.00 11.04 16.11
C TYR A 234 -22.09 12.27 16.09
N VAL A 235 -22.61 13.48 16.27
CA VAL A 235 -21.80 14.72 16.24
C VAL A 235 -20.61 14.68 17.24
N PRO A 236 -20.80 14.46 18.55
CA PRO A 236 -19.68 14.40 19.50
C PRO A 236 -18.79 13.18 19.27
N LEU A 237 -19.33 12.06 18.78
CA LEU A 237 -18.54 10.87 18.49
C LEU A 237 -17.63 11.05 17.28
N VAL A 238 -18.10 11.68 16.22
CA VAL A 238 -17.29 12.04 15.04
C VAL A 238 -16.17 12.99 15.46
N TYR A 239 -16.46 13.97 16.32
CA TYR A 239 -15.42 14.84 16.87
C TYR A 239 -14.36 14.06 17.67
N LEU A 240 -14.78 13.15 18.55
CA LEU A 240 -13.88 12.29 19.32
C LEU A 240 -13.04 11.39 18.40
N PHE A 241 -13.67 10.82 17.37
CA PHE A 241 -12.99 10.04 16.34
C PHE A 241 -11.90 10.84 15.64
N PHE A 242 -12.21 12.06 15.16
CA PHE A 242 -11.22 12.93 14.51
C PHE A 242 -10.06 13.29 15.43
N LYS A 243 -10.32 13.56 16.72
CA LYS A 243 -9.29 13.81 17.74
C LYS A 243 -8.37 12.59 17.91
N LEU A 244 -8.94 11.40 18.08
CA LEU A 244 -8.21 10.14 18.22
C LEU A 244 -7.37 9.84 16.97
N GLN A 245 -7.98 9.97 15.79
CA GLN A 245 -7.33 9.72 14.51
C GLN A 245 -6.15 10.66 14.31
N ARG A 246 -6.30 11.97 14.59
CA ARG A 246 -5.20 12.93 14.49
C ARG A 246 -4.03 12.58 15.41
N TYR A 247 -4.32 12.18 16.65
CA TYR A 247 -3.29 11.78 17.61
C TYR A 247 -2.58 10.49 17.18
N TYR A 248 -3.34 9.47 16.74
CA TYR A 248 -2.79 8.23 16.24
C TYR A 248 -1.95 8.44 14.98
N ASN A 249 -2.43 9.24 14.02
CA ASN A 249 -1.72 9.49 12.76
C ASN A 249 -0.36 10.16 12.99
N ALA A 250 -0.25 11.11 13.92
CA ALA A 250 1.03 11.75 14.24
C ALA A 250 2.07 10.73 14.73
N THR A 251 1.69 9.87 15.68
CA THR A 251 2.61 8.88 16.26
C THR A 251 2.89 7.71 15.31
N SER A 252 1.85 7.18 14.65
CA SER A 252 1.96 6.01 13.77
C SER A 252 2.77 6.32 12.50
N SER A 253 2.72 7.56 11.99
CA SER A 253 3.53 7.97 10.84
C SER A 253 5.03 7.92 11.15
N GLU A 254 5.44 8.42 12.32
CA GLU A 254 6.84 8.36 12.75
C GLU A 254 7.28 6.92 13.05
N LEU A 255 6.41 6.11 13.68
CA LEU A 255 6.68 4.69 13.89
C LEU A 255 6.86 3.92 12.57
N LYS A 256 6.00 4.16 11.58
CA LYS A 256 6.13 3.60 10.23
C LYS A 256 7.44 4.03 9.58
N ARG A 257 7.85 5.29 9.74
CA ARG A 257 9.14 5.79 9.21
C ARG A 257 10.34 5.09 9.86
N MET A 258 10.33 4.92 11.18
CA MET A 258 11.37 4.19 11.91
C MET A 258 11.41 2.70 11.53
N GLU A 259 10.25 2.06 11.41
CA GLU A 259 10.12 0.66 10.99
C GLU A 259 10.66 0.48 9.55
N GLY A 260 10.25 1.33 8.62
CA GLY A 260 10.72 1.31 7.24
C GLY A 260 12.23 1.56 7.09
N THR A 261 12.81 2.49 7.86
CA THR A 261 14.26 2.78 7.81
C THR A 261 15.09 1.67 8.48
N SER A 262 14.58 1.06 9.54
CA SER A 262 15.26 -0.06 10.23
C SER A 262 15.34 -1.36 9.42
N ARG A 263 14.49 -1.53 8.41
CA ARG A 263 14.46 -2.72 7.55
C ARG A 263 15.68 -2.81 6.63
N SER A 264 16.17 -1.68 6.11
CA SER A 264 17.27 -1.65 5.13
C SER A 264 18.57 -2.29 5.66
N PRO A 265 19.07 -1.93 6.86
CA PRO A 265 20.25 -2.57 7.45
C PRO A 265 20.17 -4.10 7.57
N VAL A 266 18.98 -4.66 7.79
CA VAL A 266 18.78 -6.12 7.88
C VAL A 266 19.08 -6.78 6.53
N VAL A 267 18.54 -6.22 5.44
CA VAL A 267 18.74 -6.72 4.07
C VAL A 267 20.19 -6.54 3.62
N THR A 268 20.78 -5.38 3.91
CA THR A 268 22.19 -5.09 3.56
C THR A 268 23.15 -6.04 4.25
N LYS A 269 23.01 -6.28 5.56
CA LYS A 269 23.88 -7.20 6.30
C LYS A 269 23.77 -8.65 5.82
N VAL A 270 22.57 -9.09 5.42
CA VAL A 270 22.40 -10.41 4.78
C VAL A 270 23.17 -10.49 3.47
N SER A 271 23.05 -9.45 2.64
CA SER A 271 23.73 -9.38 1.34
C SER A 271 25.25 -9.36 1.49
N GLU A 272 25.78 -8.57 2.44
CA GLU A 272 27.21 -8.54 2.79
C GLU A 272 27.71 -9.92 3.25
N ALA A 273 26.93 -10.62 4.08
CA ALA A 273 27.29 -11.95 4.59
C ALA A 273 27.32 -13.01 3.48
N ILE A 274 26.40 -12.95 2.51
CA ILE A 274 26.36 -13.85 1.35
C ILE A 274 27.57 -13.61 0.45
N ASN A 275 27.83 -12.34 0.10
CA ASN A 275 28.94 -11.97 -0.79
C ASN A 275 30.32 -12.21 -0.14
N GLY A 276 30.43 -12.02 1.18
CA GLY A 276 31.68 -12.18 1.95
C GLY A 276 31.84 -13.54 2.64
N LEU A 277 31.02 -14.55 2.30
CA LEU A 277 30.93 -15.80 3.07
C LEU A 277 32.27 -16.54 3.20
N SER A 278 33.05 -16.61 2.13
CA SER A 278 34.37 -17.25 2.11
C SER A 278 35.34 -16.55 3.06
N THR A 279 35.37 -15.22 3.03
CA THR A 279 36.20 -14.37 3.90
C THR A 279 35.80 -14.53 5.37
N ILE A 280 34.50 -14.49 5.69
CA ILE A 280 34.01 -14.64 7.07
C ILE A 280 34.43 -15.98 7.66
N ARG A 281 34.32 -17.06 6.87
CA ARG A 281 34.74 -18.41 7.26
C ARG A 281 36.26 -18.54 7.38
N ALA A 282 37.02 -17.99 6.43
CA ALA A 282 38.48 -18.04 6.45
C ALA A 282 39.07 -17.36 7.70
N PHE A 283 38.49 -16.24 8.15
CA PHE A 283 38.92 -15.54 9.36
C PHE A 283 38.20 -15.99 10.64
N ASN A 284 37.33 -17.00 10.56
CA ASN A 284 36.53 -17.52 11.68
C ASN A 284 35.78 -16.42 12.48
N ARG A 285 35.11 -15.49 11.77
CA ARG A 285 34.38 -14.34 12.37
C ARG A 285 32.86 -14.46 12.33
N THR A 286 32.33 -15.67 12.18
CA THR A 286 30.89 -15.94 12.07
C THR A 286 30.09 -15.35 13.23
N ASP A 287 30.52 -15.56 14.48
CA ASP A 287 29.78 -15.10 15.67
C ASP A 287 29.66 -13.58 15.73
N ARG A 288 30.70 -12.85 15.30
CA ARG A 288 30.68 -11.38 15.23
C ARG A 288 29.65 -10.89 14.23
N PHE A 289 29.61 -11.50 13.05
CA PHE A 289 28.63 -11.15 12.02
C PHE A 289 27.21 -11.50 12.46
N LEU A 290 27.02 -12.65 13.12
CA LEU A 290 25.73 -13.06 13.66
C LEU A 290 25.22 -12.10 14.75
N ALA A 291 26.10 -11.69 15.67
CA ALA A 291 25.75 -10.71 16.71
C ALA A 291 25.32 -9.37 16.10
N ASN A 292 26.08 -8.86 15.12
CA ASN A 292 25.74 -7.62 14.41
C ASN A 292 24.42 -7.71 13.64
N GLN A 293 24.11 -8.88 13.08
CA GLN A 293 22.85 -9.12 12.39
C GLN A 293 21.67 -9.17 13.37
N ARG A 294 21.84 -9.83 14.53
CA ARG A 294 20.83 -9.88 15.59
C ARG A 294 20.47 -8.48 16.09
N VAL A 295 21.45 -7.62 16.34
CA VAL A 295 21.18 -6.22 16.77
C VAL A 295 20.34 -5.46 15.73
N ALA A 296 20.64 -5.61 14.45
CA ALA A 296 19.86 -4.97 13.39
C ALA A 296 18.43 -5.54 13.31
N LEU A 297 18.29 -6.86 13.44
CA LEU A 297 17.01 -7.54 13.45
C LEU A 297 16.16 -7.15 14.66
N ASP A 298 16.73 -7.16 15.86
CA ASP A 298 16.04 -6.78 17.10
C ASP A 298 15.53 -5.35 17.03
N ARG A 299 16.31 -4.43 16.46
CA ARG A 299 15.88 -3.04 16.26
C ARG A 299 14.68 -2.95 15.31
N HIS A 300 14.70 -3.69 14.21
CA HIS A 300 13.59 -3.72 13.26
C HIS A 300 12.33 -4.35 13.88
N VAL A 301 12.47 -5.50 14.54
CA VAL A 301 11.37 -6.20 15.20
C VAL A 301 10.78 -5.34 16.32
N SER A 302 11.61 -4.63 17.09
CA SER A 302 11.14 -3.70 18.12
C SER A 302 10.24 -2.60 17.55
N PHE A 303 10.65 -1.92 16.48
CA PHE A 303 9.81 -0.90 15.84
C PHE A 303 8.53 -1.49 15.24
N SER A 304 8.62 -2.63 14.57
CA SER A 304 7.46 -3.34 14.00
C SER A 304 6.46 -3.76 15.08
N PHE A 305 6.96 -4.22 16.23
CA PHE A 305 6.15 -4.57 17.39
C PHE A 305 5.45 -3.33 17.98
N VAL A 306 6.18 -2.23 18.21
CA VAL A 306 5.58 -0.99 18.74
C VAL A 306 4.53 -0.41 17.78
N LEU A 307 4.77 -0.47 16.47
CA LEU A 307 3.77 -0.10 15.46
C LEU A 307 2.51 -0.98 15.56
N SER A 308 2.69 -2.30 15.70
CA SER A 308 1.58 -3.24 15.87
C SER A 308 0.77 -2.99 17.16
N VAL A 309 1.46 -2.70 18.27
CA VAL A 309 0.82 -2.32 19.54
C VAL A 309 0.08 -0.99 19.42
N SER A 310 0.66 0.00 18.72
CA SER A 310 0.02 1.29 18.44
C SER A 310 -1.29 1.10 17.64
N ASN A 311 -1.28 0.23 16.63
CA ASN A 311 -2.49 -0.12 15.87
C ASN A 311 -3.57 -0.74 16.76
N ARG A 312 -3.19 -1.63 17.69
CA ARG A 312 -4.11 -2.23 18.66
C ARG A 312 -4.64 -1.23 19.67
N TRP A 313 -3.81 -0.29 20.12
CA TRP A 313 -4.24 0.79 21.00
C TRP A 313 -5.30 1.67 20.31
N PHE A 314 -5.09 2.04 19.05
CA PHE A 314 -6.06 2.81 18.28
C PHE A 314 -7.37 2.04 18.09
N GLN A 315 -7.28 0.77 17.71
CA GLN A 315 -8.45 -0.12 17.60
C GLN A 315 -9.27 -0.16 18.91
N LEU A 316 -8.62 -0.39 20.04
CA LEU A 316 -9.28 -0.46 21.34
C LEU A 316 -10.00 0.85 21.68
N ARG A 317 -9.40 2.00 21.35
CA ARG A 317 -10.01 3.31 21.55
C ARG A 317 -11.22 3.51 20.64
N LEU A 318 -11.18 3.05 19.39
CA LEU A 318 -12.35 3.05 18.49
C LEU A 318 -13.48 2.15 19.01
N ASP A 319 -13.13 1.01 19.61
CA ASP A 319 -14.11 0.09 20.20
C ASP A 319 -14.78 0.71 21.45
N TRP A 320 -14.06 1.52 22.23
CA TRP A 320 -14.64 2.29 23.34
C TRP A 320 -15.62 3.36 22.85
N VAL A 321 -15.27 4.08 21.77
CA VAL A 321 -16.17 5.04 21.12
C VAL A 321 -17.42 4.33 20.57
N ALA A 322 -17.25 3.14 19.98
CA ALA A 322 -18.35 2.26 19.57
C ALA A 322 -19.26 1.90 20.74
N SER A 323 -18.67 1.49 21.85
CA SER A 323 -19.41 1.02 23.02
C SER A 323 -20.22 2.16 23.62
N LEU A 324 -19.66 3.37 23.67
CA LEU A 324 -20.37 4.57 24.09
C LEU A 324 -21.52 4.91 23.14
N LEU A 325 -21.33 4.75 21.82
CA LEU A 325 -22.40 4.90 20.84
C LEU A 325 -23.53 3.90 21.11
N ILE A 326 -23.22 2.61 21.25
CA ILE A 326 -24.21 1.55 21.50
C ILE A 326 -25.02 1.86 22.76
N VAL A 327 -24.36 2.30 23.84
CA VAL A 327 -25.03 2.73 25.07
C VAL A 327 -25.97 3.91 24.81
N GLY A 328 -25.50 4.95 24.10
CA GLY A 328 -26.32 6.09 23.74
C GLY A 328 -27.52 5.70 22.87
N VAL A 329 -27.31 4.85 21.87
CA VAL A 329 -28.37 4.31 21.00
C VAL A 329 -29.38 3.50 21.78
N ALA A 330 -28.94 2.69 22.75
CA ALA A 330 -29.83 1.93 23.63
C ALA A 330 -30.70 2.87 24.48
N PHE A 331 -30.12 3.91 25.10
CA PHE A 331 -30.88 4.90 25.86
C PHE A 331 -31.91 5.65 25.00
N VAL A 332 -31.50 6.15 23.83
CA VAL A 332 -32.41 6.85 22.89
C VAL A 332 -33.53 5.92 22.41
N SER A 333 -33.20 4.65 22.14
CA SER A 333 -34.19 3.65 21.72
C SER A 333 -35.22 3.35 22.81
N ILE A 334 -34.80 3.31 24.08
CA ILE A 334 -35.72 3.14 25.23
C ILE A 334 -36.61 4.38 25.38
N LEU A 335 -36.03 5.58 25.31
CA LEU A 335 -36.78 6.84 25.43
C LEU A 335 -37.79 7.03 24.29
N THR A 336 -37.46 6.55 23.10
CA THR A 336 -38.28 6.69 21.89
C THR A 336 -39.12 5.43 21.61
N LYS A 337 -39.24 4.52 22.58
CA LYS A 337 -39.98 3.25 22.46
C LYS A 337 -41.43 3.46 21.99
N SER A 338 -42.07 4.55 22.44
CA SER A 338 -43.46 4.88 22.07
C SER A 338 -43.64 5.23 20.59
N THR A 339 -42.58 5.65 19.89
CA THR A 339 -42.69 6.23 18.55
C THR A 339 -42.08 5.33 17.47
N ILE A 340 -41.04 4.55 17.79
CA ILE A 340 -40.26 3.78 16.81
C ILE A 340 -40.66 2.30 16.75
N GLY A 341 -41.23 1.75 17.83
CA GLY A 341 -41.51 0.32 17.93
C GLY A 341 -40.28 -0.53 18.26
N LEU A 342 -40.51 -1.70 18.87
CA LEU A 342 -39.45 -2.52 19.48
C LEU A 342 -38.45 -3.11 18.47
N THR A 343 -38.92 -3.45 17.28
CA THR A 343 -38.16 -4.11 16.21
C THR A 343 -37.25 -3.16 15.45
N ALA A 344 -37.69 -1.93 15.18
CA ALA A 344 -36.84 -0.89 14.58
C ALA A 344 -35.76 -0.43 15.57
N ALA A 345 -36.06 -0.35 16.86
CA ALA A 345 -35.06 -0.16 17.92
C ALA A 345 -34.01 -1.28 17.95
N GLY A 346 -34.45 -2.54 17.83
CA GLY A 346 -33.55 -3.69 17.73
C GLY A 346 -32.64 -3.65 16.48
N LEU A 347 -33.20 -3.26 15.33
CA LEU A 347 -32.44 -3.10 14.09
C LEU A 347 -31.36 -2.01 14.24
N SER A 348 -31.71 -0.85 14.79
CA SER A 348 -30.77 0.25 15.02
C SER A 348 -29.63 -0.13 15.98
N LEU A 349 -29.92 -0.92 17.02
CA LEU A 349 -28.93 -1.39 17.98
C LEU A 349 -27.96 -2.39 17.33
N THR A 350 -28.48 -3.35 16.56
CA THR A 350 -27.68 -4.33 15.81
C THR A 350 -26.77 -3.67 14.77
N TYR A 351 -27.25 -2.62 14.13
CA TYR A 351 -26.49 -1.88 13.13
C TYR A 351 -25.41 -1.01 13.79
N SER A 352 -25.77 -0.32 14.88
CA SER A 352 -24.84 0.54 15.63
C SER A 352 -23.68 -0.24 16.25
N SER A 353 -23.88 -1.52 16.62
CA SER A 353 -22.81 -2.37 17.15
C SER A 353 -21.73 -2.73 16.12
N GLN A 354 -22.07 -2.71 14.83
CA GLN A 354 -21.14 -3.05 13.74
C GLN A 354 -20.35 -1.85 13.23
N LEU A 355 -20.76 -0.61 13.57
CA LEU A 355 -20.22 0.62 12.99
C LEU A 355 -18.70 0.73 13.15
N SER A 356 -18.18 0.50 14.36
CA SER A 356 -16.73 0.62 14.60
C SER A 356 -15.91 -0.47 13.96
N PHE A 357 -16.47 -1.68 13.82
CA PHE A 357 -15.82 -2.74 13.06
C PHE A 357 -15.65 -2.33 11.61
N TYR A 358 -16.70 -1.81 10.96
CA TYR A 358 -16.62 -1.37 9.57
C TYR A 358 -15.67 -0.19 9.38
N LEU A 359 -15.73 0.83 10.24
CA LEU A 359 -14.85 1.98 10.17
C LEU A 359 -13.37 1.61 10.32
N SER A 360 -13.05 0.70 11.26
CA SER A 360 -11.71 0.15 11.41
C SER A 360 -11.25 -0.59 10.14
N LYS A 361 -12.09 -1.47 9.58
CA LYS A 361 -11.74 -2.22 8.37
C LYS A 361 -11.53 -1.30 7.16
N VAL A 362 -12.36 -0.28 6.98
CA VAL A 362 -12.15 0.74 5.94
C VAL A 362 -10.78 1.39 6.10
N ALA A 363 -10.42 1.83 7.31
CA ALA A 363 -9.12 2.47 7.54
C ALA A 363 -7.93 1.54 7.23
N ILE A 364 -7.99 0.28 7.67
CA ILE A 364 -6.92 -0.71 7.42
C ILE A 364 -6.80 -1.01 5.93
N PHE A 365 -7.91 -1.35 5.26
CA PHE A 365 -7.86 -1.72 3.85
C PHE A 365 -7.56 -0.54 2.93
N SER A 366 -7.97 0.68 3.29
CA SER A 366 -7.60 1.90 2.54
C SER A 366 -6.09 2.12 2.55
N ASN A 367 -5.42 1.93 3.71
CA ASN A 367 -3.96 1.98 3.79
C ASN A 367 -3.32 0.88 2.91
N MET A 368 -3.91 -0.31 2.85
CA MET A 368 -3.39 -1.40 2.01
C MET A 368 -3.54 -1.08 0.52
N VAL A 369 -4.69 -0.51 0.10
CA VAL A 369 -4.88 -0.04 -1.28
C VAL A 369 -3.86 1.06 -1.62
N GLU A 370 -3.68 2.07 -0.77
CA GLU A 370 -2.69 3.13 -1.00
C GLU A 370 -1.27 2.56 -1.17
N ASN A 371 -0.85 1.65 -0.29
CA ASN A 371 0.45 1.00 -0.38
C ASN A 371 0.62 0.21 -1.69
N THR A 372 -0.37 -0.58 -2.08
CA THR A 372 -0.34 -1.35 -3.33
C THR A 372 -0.41 -0.44 -4.56
N MET A 373 -1.09 0.71 -4.47
CA MET A 373 -1.20 1.67 -5.58
C MET A 373 0.15 2.31 -5.95
N THR A 374 1.13 2.30 -5.05
CA THR A 374 2.52 2.68 -5.39
C THR A 374 3.12 1.80 -6.49
N ALA A 375 2.70 0.54 -6.63
CA ALA A 375 3.12 -0.33 -7.73
C ALA A 375 2.58 0.18 -9.08
N VAL A 376 1.31 0.66 -9.12
CA VAL A 376 0.73 1.29 -10.31
C VAL A 376 1.50 2.55 -10.69
N GLU A 377 1.87 3.38 -9.72
CA GLU A 377 2.64 4.60 -9.96
C GLU A 377 4.03 4.30 -10.54
N ARG A 378 4.74 3.34 -9.95
CA ARG A 378 6.06 2.90 -10.43
C ARG A 378 6.00 2.30 -11.83
N LEU A 379 4.99 1.49 -12.12
CA LEU A 379 4.81 0.92 -13.45
C LEU A 379 4.39 2.01 -14.44
N GLY A 380 3.50 2.91 -14.03
CA GLY A 380 2.98 4.03 -14.81
C GLY A 380 4.05 5.02 -15.28
N HIS A 381 5.18 5.13 -14.59
CA HIS A 381 6.32 5.93 -15.04
C HIS A 381 6.86 5.49 -16.42
N PHE A 382 6.75 4.21 -16.77
CA PHE A 382 7.15 3.72 -18.09
C PHE A 382 6.22 4.19 -19.22
N ASN A 383 5.02 4.68 -18.88
CA ASN A 383 4.11 5.25 -19.87
C ASN A 383 4.56 6.65 -20.36
N SER A 384 5.49 7.31 -19.65
CA SER A 384 6.07 8.60 -20.06
C SER A 384 7.44 8.46 -20.75
N LEU A 385 7.84 7.24 -21.12
CA LEU A 385 9.08 7.04 -21.89
C LEU A 385 8.97 7.67 -23.27
N GLU A 386 10.05 8.29 -23.71
CA GLU A 386 10.18 8.80 -25.07
C GLU A 386 10.21 7.63 -26.06
N SER A 387 9.46 7.73 -27.16
CA SER A 387 9.40 6.68 -28.17
C SER A 387 10.34 7.01 -29.33
N GLU A 388 11.16 6.03 -29.71
CA GLU A 388 12.09 6.12 -30.85
C GLU A 388 11.34 6.42 -32.17
N ASP A 389 10.10 5.93 -32.33
CA ASP A 389 9.29 6.07 -33.54
C ASP A 389 8.67 7.48 -33.70
N THR A 390 8.61 8.28 -32.63
CA THR A 390 7.97 9.62 -32.66
C THR A 390 8.93 10.76 -33.02
N GLY A 391 10.25 10.49 -33.04
CA GLY A 391 11.29 11.50 -33.30
C GLY A 391 11.63 11.72 -34.79
N HIS A 392 11.02 10.96 -35.70
CA HIS A 392 11.19 11.15 -37.13
C HIS A 392 9.90 11.68 -37.75
N ASP A 393 9.83 13.01 -37.81
CA ASP A 393 9.23 13.68 -38.96
C ASP A 393 9.80 12.98 -40.21
N ASN A 394 9.01 12.08 -40.81
CA ASN A 394 9.34 11.13 -41.89
C ASN A 394 9.79 11.81 -43.21
N THR A 395 10.27 13.05 -43.12
CA THR A 395 10.71 13.90 -44.21
C THR A 395 12.15 14.40 -44.05
N LYS A 396 12.77 14.33 -42.85
CA LYS A 396 14.09 14.95 -42.59
C LYS A 396 15.29 14.02 -42.49
N GLY A 397 15.10 12.71 -42.61
CA GLY A 397 16.18 11.73 -42.39
C GLY A 397 16.23 10.57 -43.37
N LEU A 398 15.42 10.56 -44.44
CA LEU A 398 15.60 9.53 -45.47
C LEU A 398 16.95 9.76 -46.15
N PRO A 399 17.84 8.76 -46.17
CA PRO A 399 19.06 8.88 -46.95
C PRO A 399 18.68 9.13 -48.42
N PRO A 400 19.45 9.96 -49.16
CA PRO A 400 19.23 10.16 -50.58
C PRO A 400 19.13 8.81 -51.29
N SER A 401 18.39 8.73 -52.40
CA SER A 401 18.24 7.51 -53.20
C SER A 401 19.57 6.93 -53.74
N SER A 402 20.68 7.64 -53.55
CA SER A 402 22.04 7.23 -53.90
C SER A 402 22.83 6.61 -52.74
N TRP A 403 22.24 6.40 -51.56
CA TRP A 403 22.86 5.64 -50.47
C TRP A 403 22.66 4.12 -50.68
N PRO A 404 23.60 3.23 -50.28
CA PRO A 404 24.97 3.47 -49.81
C PRO A 404 25.94 3.24 -50.97
N GLN A 405 26.42 4.31 -51.62
CA GLN A 405 27.55 4.16 -52.54
C GLN A 405 28.87 4.14 -51.79
#